data_AF-A0A955B248-F1
#
_entry.id   AF-A0A955B248-F1
#
_cell.length_a   1.000
_cell.length_b   1.000
_cell.length_c   1.000
_cell.angle_alpha   90.00
_cell.angle_beta   90.00
_cell.angle_gamma   90.00
#
_symmetry.space_group_name_H-M   'P 1'
#
loop_
_entity.id
_entity.type
_entity.pdbx_description
1 polymer ?
#
loop_
_entity_poly.entity_id
_entity_poly.type
_entity_poly.pdbx_seq_one_letter_code
_entity_poly.pdbx_strand_id
1 'polypeptide(L)'
;MRTFAFCIVVFLTLTAPARAVVIDFQSLETAINGQSVVNPSTKTYTEKGFTFSSSSTQFNLAVWGTLHANYLGSTALWNGDGTGVSGITTLTKVGGGAFDLLSIDLGELRMDLSFLGGASVTFNAIFQGGGAISQTFNLDGTMITNNTSSFETFNFSGFNKVVSVSWLQVSPYHQFDNVTIRTVSPVPIPAIFPIFAAVMGLFGFVGWR
;
A
#
# COMPACT_ATOMS: atom_id res chain seq x y z
N MET A 1 20.29 32.85 51.00
CA MET A 1 19.23 31.96 50.45
C MET A 1 19.43 31.93 48.94
N ARG A 2 19.79 30.78 48.36
CA ARG A 2 20.01 30.62 46.92
C ARG A 2 18.81 29.87 46.34
N THR A 3 17.96 30.59 45.62
CA THR A 3 16.76 30.05 44.97
C THR A 3 17.19 29.32 43.69
N PHE A 4 17.02 28.00 43.65
CA PHE A 4 17.19 27.22 42.43
C PHE A 4 15.86 27.22 41.66
N ALA A 5 15.86 27.81 40.46
CA ALA A 5 14.72 27.77 39.55
C ALA A 5 14.71 26.42 38.79
N PHE A 6 13.64 25.66 38.95
CA PHE A 6 13.40 24.40 38.24
C PHE A 6 12.71 24.72 36.91
N CYS A 7 13.42 24.57 35.78
CA CYS A 7 12.80 24.64 34.45
C CYS A 7 12.12 23.31 34.13
N ILE A 8 10.79 23.29 34.13
CA ILE A 8 10.00 22.18 33.62
C ILE A 8 9.95 22.33 32.09
N VAL A 9 10.62 21.44 31.36
CA VAL A 9 10.46 21.32 29.90
C VAL A 9 9.32 20.33 29.64
N VAL A 10 8.17 20.84 29.23
CA VAL A 10 7.02 20.02 28.80
C VAL A 10 7.23 19.65 27.33
N PHE A 11 7.46 18.36 27.05
CA PHE A 11 7.41 17.83 25.68
C PHE A 11 5.98 17.42 25.34
N LEU A 12 5.27 18.27 24.59
CA LEU A 12 4.01 17.90 23.94
C LEU A 12 4.30 16.97 22.75
N THR A 13 3.85 15.73 22.81
CA THR A 13 3.80 14.84 21.64
C THR A 13 2.49 15.11 20.88
N LEU A 14 2.59 15.76 19.73
CA LEU A 14 1.45 15.94 18.81
C LEU A 14 1.20 14.63 18.07
N THR A 15 0.22 13.83 18.51
CA THR A 15 -0.25 12.67 17.74
C THR A 15 -1.21 13.14 16.65
N ALA A 16 -0.77 13.12 15.39
CA ALA A 16 -1.66 13.36 14.27
C ALA A 16 -2.75 12.27 14.22
N PRO A 17 -4.02 12.63 13.95
CA PRO A 17 -5.10 11.67 13.82
C PRO A 17 -4.85 10.74 12.63
N ALA A 18 -5.08 9.44 12.82
CA ALA A 18 -5.04 8.45 11.75
C ALA A 18 -6.12 8.76 10.72
N ARG A 19 -5.73 9.14 9.49
CA ARG A 19 -6.64 9.44 8.39
C ARG A 19 -6.60 8.32 7.35
N ALA A 20 -7.76 7.96 6.81
CA ALA A 20 -7.84 7.09 5.65
C ALA A 20 -7.49 7.85 4.37
N VAL A 21 -6.70 7.22 3.49
CA VAL A 21 -6.35 7.68 2.16
C VAL A 21 -6.79 6.63 1.15
N VAL A 22 -7.24 7.09 -0.02
CA VAL A 22 -7.57 6.22 -1.17
C VAL A 22 -6.50 6.45 -2.21
N ILE A 23 -5.85 5.40 -2.69
CA ILE A 23 -4.93 5.45 -3.83
C ILE A 23 -5.68 4.97 -5.05
N ASP A 24 -5.89 5.88 -5.98
CA ASP A 24 -6.84 5.79 -7.09
C ASP A 24 -6.12 5.80 -8.45
N PHE A 25 -4.82 6.09 -8.49
CA PHE A 25 -3.96 6.00 -9.67
C PHE A 25 -4.29 6.95 -10.84
N GLN A 26 -5.25 7.88 -10.72
CA GLN A 26 -5.60 8.80 -11.82
C GLN A 26 -4.43 9.70 -12.24
N SER A 27 -3.39 9.85 -11.41
CA SER A 27 -2.18 10.56 -11.83
C SER A 27 -1.42 9.87 -12.99
N LEU A 28 -1.75 8.61 -13.27
CA LEU A 28 -1.20 7.80 -14.38
C LEU A 28 -2.12 7.78 -15.62
N GLU A 29 -3.27 8.45 -15.59
CA GLU A 29 -4.25 8.40 -16.68
C GLU A 29 -3.64 8.94 -18.00
N THR A 30 -3.86 8.21 -19.10
CA THR A 30 -3.37 8.61 -20.42
C THR A 30 -4.39 8.32 -21.52
N ALA A 31 -4.59 9.28 -22.42
CA ALA A 31 -5.54 9.18 -23.53
C ALA A 31 -4.95 8.45 -24.75
N ILE A 32 -4.65 7.15 -24.60
CA ILE A 32 -4.07 6.31 -25.65
C ILE A 32 -4.87 5.02 -25.83
N ASN A 33 -4.80 4.43 -27.04
CA ASN A 33 -5.29 3.08 -27.31
C ASN A 33 -4.14 2.09 -27.13
N GLY A 34 -3.81 1.80 -25.87
CA GLY A 34 -2.68 0.96 -25.48
C GLY A 34 -2.49 0.98 -23.97
N GLN A 35 -1.26 0.74 -23.53
CA GLN A 35 -0.88 0.80 -22.12
C GLN A 35 0.28 1.75 -21.89
N SER A 36 0.40 2.24 -20.65
CA SER A 36 1.55 3.00 -20.17
C SER A 36 2.29 2.17 -19.12
N VAL A 37 3.61 2.01 -19.31
CA VAL A 37 4.47 1.30 -18.36
C VAL A 37 4.90 2.26 -17.26
N VAL A 38 4.72 1.83 -16.01
CA VAL A 38 5.01 2.64 -14.82
C VAL A 38 6.44 2.38 -14.36
N ASN A 39 7.27 3.41 -14.50
CA ASN A 39 8.67 3.45 -14.08
C ASN A 39 9.44 2.15 -14.40
N PRO A 40 9.72 1.86 -15.69
CA PRO A 40 10.26 0.57 -16.14
C PRO A 40 11.63 0.21 -15.54
N SER A 41 12.37 1.20 -15.03
CA SER A 41 13.70 0.98 -14.45
C SER A 41 13.62 0.40 -13.04
N THR A 42 12.64 0.84 -12.23
CA THR A 42 12.52 0.41 -10.83
C THR A 42 11.32 -0.49 -10.58
N LYS A 43 10.36 -0.53 -11.51
CA LYS A 43 9.11 -1.31 -11.40
C LYS A 43 8.30 -0.97 -10.16
N THR A 44 8.33 0.31 -9.80
CA THR A 44 7.67 0.85 -8.61
C THR A 44 6.77 2.02 -8.96
N TYR A 45 5.66 2.13 -8.24
CA TYR A 45 4.79 3.30 -8.24
C TYR A 45 4.60 3.80 -6.81
N THR A 46 4.72 5.11 -6.59
CA THR A 46 4.56 5.72 -5.27
C THR A 46 3.51 6.81 -5.31
N GLU A 47 2.51 6.71 -4.43
CA GLU A 47 1.45 7.70 -4.30
C GLU A 47 0.98 7.77 -2.84
N LYS A 48 0.63 8.98 -2.36
CA LYS A 48 0.04 9.22 -1.02
C LYS A 48 0.82 8.57 0.14
N GLY A 49 2.14 8.44 -0.02
CA GLY A 49 3.04 7.88 1.01
C GLY A 49 3.12 6.34 1.01
N PHE A 50 2.66 5.67 -0.04
CA PHE A 50 2.74 4.22 -0.21
C PHE A 50 3.41 3.87 -1.53
N THR A 51 4.09 2.73 -1.56
CA THR A 51 4.79 2.22 -2.75
C THR A 51 4.26 0.85 -3.12
N PHE A 52 3.91 0.69 -4.39
CA PHE A 52 3.65 -0.57 -5.06
C PHE A 52 4.91 -0.96 -5.82
N SER A 53 5.36 -2.21 -5.69
CA SER A 53 6.50 -2.73 -6.42
C SER A 53 6.17 -4.07 -7.06
N SER A 54 6.70 -4.34 -8.26
CA SER A 54 6.64 -5.68 -8.86
C SER A 54 7.92 -6.47 -8.60
N SER A 55 7.78 -7.74 -8.22
CA SER A 55 8.90 -8.70 -8.17
C SER A 55 9.28 -9.28 -9.53
N SER A 56 8.57 -8.93 -10.60
CA SER A 56 8.77 -9.50 -11.92
C SER A 56 10.13 -9.10 -12.48
N THR A 57 10.89 -10.06 -13.01
CA THR A 57 12.15 -9.76 -13.70
C THR A 57 11.91 -9.30 -15.14
N GLN A 58 10.82 -9.75 -15.76
CA GLN A 58 10.52 -9.51 -17.17
C GLN A 58 9.53 -8.36 -17.36
N PHE A 59 8.47 -8.32 -16.56
CA PHE A 59 7.36 -7.39 -16.77
C PHE A 59 7.39 -6.25 -15.76
N ASN A 60 6.56 -5.23 -15.98
CA ASN A 60 6.50 -4.02 -15.17
C ASN A 60 5.15 -3.88 -14.45
N LEU A 61 4.96 -2.76 -13.75
CA LEU A 61 3.61 -2.29 -13.45
C LEU A 61 3.11 -1.48 -14.65
N ALA A 62 1.84 -1.60 -15.00
CA ALA A 62 1.26 -0.85 -16.10
C ALA A 62 -0.18 -0.40 -15.80
N VAL A 63 -0.63 0.57 -16.58
CA VAL A 63 -2.04 1.02 -16.63
C VAL A 63 -2.53 0.97 -18.07
N TRP A 64 -3.83 0.76 -18.26
CA TRP A 64 -4.46 0.89 -19.57
C TRP A 64 -4.79 2.35 -19.88
N GLY A 65 -4.54 2.77 -21.12
CA GLY A 65 -4.98 4.06 -21.62
C GLY A 65 -6.50 4.08 -21.81
N THR A 66 -7.09 5.27 -21.74
CA THR A 66 -8.56 5.44 -21.69
C THR A 66 -9.31 5.00 -22.94
N LEU A 67 -8.60 4.77 -24.06
CA LEU A 67 -9.18 4.28 -25.32
C LEU A 67 -9.03 2.76 -25.50
N HIS A 68 -8.41 2.06 -24.54
CA HIS A 68 -8.12 0.64 -24.62
C HIS A 68 -9.30 -0.21 -24.12
N ALA A 69 -9.49 -1.41 -24.69
CA ALA A 69 -10.58 -2.32 -24.33
C ALA A 69 -10.53 -2.80 -22.86
N ASN A 70 -9.35 -2.81 -22.25
CA ASN A 70 -9.17 -3.16 -20.83
C ASN A 70 -9.32 -1.99 -19.86
N TYR A 71 -9.56 -0.77 -20.36
CA TYR A 71 -9.88 0.36 -19.50
C TYR A 71 -11.31 0.20 -18.96
N LEU A 72 -11.47 0.14 -17.65
CA LEU A 72 -12.76 -0.10 -16.99
C LEU A 72 -13.46 1.19 -16.54
N GLY A 73 -13.10 2.34 -17.12
CA GLY A 73 -13.66 3.65 -16.73
C GLY A 73 -12.90 4.33 -15.59
N SER A 74 -11.85 3.69 -15.06
CA SER A 74 -10.89 4.28 -14.12
C SER A 74 -9.48 3.75 -14.40
N THR A 75 -8.47 4.54 -14.05
CA THR A 75 -7.07 4.15 -14.20
C THR A 75 -6.71 3.14 -13.11
N ALA A 76 -6.47 1.88 -13.50
CA ALA A 76 -6.11 0.82 -12.57
C ALA A 76 -4.74 0.24 -12.90
N LEU A 77 -4.01 -0.12 -11.83
CA LEU A 77 -2.72 -0.79 -11.96
C LEU A 77 -2.91 -2.30 -12.15
N TRP A 78 -1.97 -2.90 -12.85
CA TRP A 78 -1.80 -4.35 -12.90
C TRP A 78 -0.33 -4.71 -13.05
N ASN A 79 0.01 -5.95 -12.72
CA ASN A 79 1.39 -6.42 -12.73
C ASN A 79 1.69 -7.20 -14.01
N GLY A 80 2.05 -6.42 -15.03
CA GLY A 80 2.60 -6.90 -16.27
C GLY A 80 2.76 -5.76 -17.27
N ASP A 81 2.97 -6.09 -18.53
CA ASP A 81 2.95 -5.14 -19.63
C ASP A 81 2.53 -5.81 -20.95
N GLY A 82 2.62 -5.08 -22.07
CA GLY A 82 2.09 -5.53 -23.37
C GLY A 82 2.84 -6.72 -23.94
N THR A 83 3.83 -7.25 -23.21
CA THR A 83 4.59 -8.44 -23.54
C THR A 83 4.25 -9.64 -22.65
N GLY A 84 3.50 -9.44 -21.55
CA GLY A 84 3.05 -10.53 -20.68
C GLY A 84 2.66 -10.10 -19.25
N VAL A 85 2.28 -11.10 -18.46
CA VAL A 85 1.70 -10.92 -17.11
C VAL A 85 2.31 -11.93 -16.15
N SER A 86 3.05 -11.44 -15.15
CA SER A 86 3.57 -12.23 -14.05
C SER A 86 4.26 -11.29 -13.05
N GLY A 87 4.16 -11.62 -11.77
CA GLY A 87 4.89 -10.92 -10.72
C GLY A 87 4.08 -10.84 -9.43
N ILE A 88 4.78 -10.66 -8.31
CA ILE A 88 4.17 -10.34 -7.04
C ILE A 88 4.13 -8.82 -6.94
N THR A 89 2.94 -8.26 -6.79
CA THR A 89 2.77 -6.87 -6.38
C THR A 89 2.92 -6.79 -4.88
N THR A 90 3.74 -5.87 -4.39
CA THR A 90 3.94 -5.62 -2.96
C THR A 90 3.63 -4.17 -2.65
N LEU A 91 2.74 -3.95 -1.67
CA LEU A 91 2.37 -2.67 -1.11
C LEU A 91 3.08 -2.44 0.22
N THR A 92 3.81 -1.33 0.33
CA THR A 92 4.48 -0.89 1.55
C THR A 92 4.29 0.60 1.80
N LYS A 93 4.51 1.04 3.04
CA LYS A 93 4.52 2.47 3.39
C LYS A 93 5.90 3.08 3.11
N VAL A 94 5.94 4.26 2.50
CA VAL A 94 7.18 5.03 2.30
C VAL A 94 7.78 5.39 3.65
N GLY A 95 9.08 5.16 3.82
CA GLY A 95 9.77 5.32 5.10
C GLY A 95 9.48 4.22 6.12
N GLY A 96 8.75 3.17 5.72
CA GLY A 96 8.39 2.03 6.56
C GLY A 96 7.26 2.33 7.56
N GLY A 97 7.14 1.46 8.56
CA GLY A 97 6.07 1.50 9.54
C GLY A 97 4.80 0.77 9.09
N ALA A 98 3.88 0.61 10.04
CA ALA A 98 2.66 -0.14 9.81
C ALA A 98 1.54 0.72 9.21
N PHE A 99 0.53 0.06 8.66
CA PHE A 99 -0.72 0.63 8.18
C PHE A 99 -1.86 -0.38 8.32
N ASP A 100 -3.10 0.07 8.21
CA ASP A 100 -4.27 -0.79 8.08
C ASP A 100 -4.73 -0.76 6.62
N LEU A 101 -4.85 -1.92 5.98
CA LEU A 101 -5.47 -2.04 4.67
C LEU A 101 -6.96 -2.31 4.87
N LEU A 102 -7.81 -1.42 4.33
CA LEU A 102 -9.26 -1.43 4.59
C LEU A 102 -10.02 -2.08 3.43
N SER A 103 -9.80 -1.59 2.21
CA SER A 103 -10.47 -2.11 1.01
C SER A 103 -9.61 -1.92 -0.23
N ILE A 104 -10.00 -2.61 -1.29
CA ILE A 104 -9.43 -2.49 -2.64
C ILE A 104 -10.54 -2.75 -3.66
N ASP A 105 -10.49 -2.05 -4.78
CA ASP A 105 -11.32 -2.36 -5.93
C ASP A 105 -10.52 -3.25 -6.88
N LEU A 106 -11.12 -4.37 -7.29
CA LEU A 106 -10.53 -5.31 -8.24
C LEU A 106 -11.41 -5.39 -9.48
N GLY A 107 -10.78 -5.47 -10.64
CA GLY A 107 -11.47 -5.66 -11.91
C GLY A 107 -10.80 -6.74 -12.73
N GLU A 108 -11.56 -7.39 -13.59
CA GLU A 108 -11.04 -8.41 -14.49
C GLU A 108 -10.05 -7.80 -15.50
N LEU A 109 -9.07 -8.60 -15.91
CA LEU A 109 -8.10 -8.23 -16.93
C LEU A 109 -8.04 -9.30 -18.04
N ARG A 110 -8.51 -8.92 -19.22
CA ARG A 110 -8.46 -9.79 -20.41
C ARG A 110 -7.14 -9.64 -21.15
N MET A 111 -6.29 -10.66 -21.04
CA MET A 111 -5.04 -10.76 -21.81
C MET A 111 -5.08 -11.81 -22.92
N ASP A 112 -6.08 -12.68 -22.92
CA ASP A 112 -6.35 -13.61 -24.01
C ASP A 112 -7.87 -13.70 -24.29
N LEU A 113 -8.19 -14.22 -25.48
CA LEU A 113 -9.58 -14.40 -25.95
C LEU A 113 -10.26 -15.63 -25.33
N SER A 114 -9.52 -16.44 -24.57
CA SER A 114 -9.99 -17.66 -23.89
C SER A 114 -10.38 -17.41 -22.43
N PHE A 115 -10.50 -16.15 -22.02
CA PHE A 115 -10.93 -15.76 -20.68
C PHE A 115 -12.28 -16.41 -20.33
N LEU A 116 -12.23 -17.38 -19.42
CA LEU A 116 -13.40 -18.08 -18.88
C LEU A 116 -13.29 -18.05 -17.35
N GLY A 117 -14.22 -17.32 -16.72
CA GLY A 117 -14.36 -17.25 -15.27
C GLY A 117 -13.63 -16.06 -14.63
N GLY A 118 -13.96 -15.78 -13.37
CA GLY A 118 -13.37 -14.66 -12.65
C GLY A 118 -12.05 -14.98 -11.95
N ALA A 119 -11.20 -13.95 -11.79
CA ALA A 119 -9.91 -14.10 -11.12
C ALA A 119 -10.06 -14.36 -9.61
N SER A 120 -9.23 -15.24 -9.07
CA SER A 120 -9.04 -15.42 -7.62
C SER A 120 -7.77 -14.73 -7.18
N VAL A 121 -7.87 -13.69 -6.36
CA VAL A 121 -6.73 -12.90 -5.90
C VAL A 121 -6.48 -13.16 -4.42
N THR A 122 -5.33 -13.75 -4.10
CA THR A 122 -4.91 -14.03 -2.72
C THR A 122 -3.93 -12.96 -2.24
N PHE A 123 -4.34 -12.21 -1.21
CA PHE A 123 -3.54 -11.21 -0.53
C PHE A 123 -2.89 -11.80 0.70
N ASN A 124 -1.58 -11.66 0.80
CA ASN A 124 -0.78 -12.08 1.96
C ASN A 124 -0.24 -10.84 2.65
N ALA A 125 -0.51 -10.69 3.94
CA ALA A 125 -0.02 -9.58 4.74
C ALA A 125 0.93 -10.04 5.83
N ILE A 126 1.95 -9.23 6.11
CA ILE A 126 2.91 -9.42 7.20
C ILE A 126 2.66 -8.34 8.25
N PHE A 127 2.53 -8.73 9.51
CA PHE A 127 2.25 -7.80 10.60
C PHE A 127 3.50 -7.14 11.17
N GLN A 128 3.31 -5.94 11.74
CA GLN A 128 4.29 -5.33 12.61
C GLN A 128 4.52 -6.24 13.84
N GLY A 129 5.76 -6.65 14.07
CA GLY A 129 6.09 -7.61 15.14
C GLY A 129 6.09 -9.07 14.70
N GLY A 130 5.83 -9.35 13.41
CA GLY A 130 5.86 -10.70 12.84
C GLY A 130 4.49 -11.36 12.79
N GLY A 131 4.45 -12.55 12.16
CA GLY A 131 3.19 -13.23 11.80
C GLY A 131 2.65 -12.78 10.44
N ALA A 132 1.70 -13.55 9.92
CA ALA A 132 1.09 -13.31 8.62
C ALA A 132 -0.39 -13.71 8.61
N ILE A 133 -1.15 -13.09 7.71
CA ILE A 133 -2.53 -13.46 7.37
C ILE A 133 -2.67 -13.54 5.85
N SER A 134 -3.60 -14.36 5.39
CA SER A 134 -3.98 -14.45 3.98
C SER A 134 -5.49 -14.32 3.82
N GLN A 135 -5.93 -13.63 2.78
CA GLN A 135 -7.34 -13.51 2.41
C GLN A 135 -7.46 -13.57 0.89
N THR A 136 -8.42 -14.35 0.39
CA THR A 136 -8.68 -14.50 -1.04
C THR A 136 -10.01 -13.86 -1.39
N PHE A 137 -10.01 -13.12 -2.49
CA PHE A 137 -11.21 -12.58 -3.13
C PHE A 137 -11.39 -13.24 -4.50
N ASN A 138 -12.65 -13.44 -4.89
CA ASN A 138 -12.99 -14.00 -6.19
C ASN A 138 -13.82 -12.95 -6.93
N LEU A 139 -13.37 -12.60 -8.13
CA LEU A 139 -14.15 -11.80 -9.05
C LEU A 139 -15.25 -12.64 -9.72
N ASP A 140 -16.25 -11.96 -10.27
CA ASP A 140 -17.44 -12.57 -10.85
C ASP A 140 -17.29 -12.99 -12.33
N GLY A 141 -16.18 -12.65 -12.99
CA GLY A 141 -15.95 -12.89 -14.42
C GLY A 141 -16.57 -11.84 -15.34
N THR A 142 -17.19 -10.79 -14.79
CA THR A 142 -17.85 -9.72 -15.53
C THR A 142 -16.88 -8.59 -15.85
N MET A 143 -16.88 -8.16 -17.11
CA MET A 143 -16.04 -7.06 -17.54
C MET A 143 -16.73 -6.27 -18.66
N ILE A 144 -16.97 -4.99 -18.40
CA ILE A 144 -17.54 -4.02 -19.33
C ILE A 144 -16.53 -2.89 -19.51
N THR A 145 -15.98 -2.78 -20.71
CA THR A 145 -15.07 -1.68 -21.08
C THR A 145 -15.71 -0.32 -20.80
N ASN A 146 -14.92 0.58 -20.24
CA ASN A 146 -15.28 1.95 -19.91
C ASN A 146 -16.47 2.07 -18.95
N ASN A 147 -16.61 1.12 -18.03
CA ASN A 147 -17.66 1.14 -17.01
C ASN A 147 -17.12 0.70 -15.65
N THR A 148 -17.13 1.63 -14.70
CA THR A 148 -16.61 1.43 -13.34
C THR A 148 -17.39 0.39 -12.55
N SER A 149 -18.58 -0.02 -13.00
CA SER A 149 -19.29 -1.17 -12.41
C SER A 149 -18.59 -2.50 -12.63
N SER A 150 -17.54 -2.54 -13.46
CA SER A 150 -16.67 -3.71 -13.63
C SER A 150 -15.64 -3.86 -12.51
N PHE A 151 -15.56 -2.88 -11.61
CA PHE A 151 -14.80 -3.01 -10.38
C PHE A 151 -15.70 -3.54 -9.25
N GLU A 152 -15.16 -4.47 -8.49
CA GLU A 152 -15.75 -5.02 -7.28
C GLU A 152 -14.95 -4.56 -6.06
N THR A 153 -15.63 -3.95 -5.09
CA THR A 153 -15.00 -3.50 -3.84
C THR A 153 -14.93 -4.64 -2.83
N PHE A 154 -13.71 -4.99 -2.43
CA PHE A 154 -13.44 -6.00 -1.41
C PHE A 154 -12.95 -5.37 -0.11
N ASN A 155 -13.51 -5.80 1.02
CA ASN A 155 -13.13 -5.35 2.35
C ASN A 155 -12.23 -6.37 3.03
N PHE A 156 -11.10 -5.91 3.58
CA PHE A 156 -10.17 -6.75 4.30
C PHE A 156 -10.58 -6.96 5.75
N SER A 157 -10.39 -8.18 6.25
CA SER A 157 -10.60 -8.51 7.66
C SER A 157 -9.29 -8.92 8.32
N GLY A 158 -8.91 -8.23 9.40
CA GLY A 158 -7.69 -8.53 10.16
C GLY A 158 -6.41 -7.94 9.57
N PHE A 159 -6.46 -7.15 8.50
CA PHE A 159 -5.29 -6.49 7.88
C PHE A 159 -4.92 -5.19 8.60
N ASN A 160 -4.91 -5.23 9.94
CA ASN A 160 -4.55 -4.10 10.80
C ASN A 160 -3.08 -4.17 11.23
N LYS A 161 -2.38 -3.03 11.25
CA LYS A 161 -0.95 -2.93 11.61
C LYS A 161 -0.04 -3.84 10.77
N VAL A 162 -0.32 -3.91 9.47
CA VAL A 162 0.51 -4.63 8.49
C VAL A 162 1.67 -3.75 8.04
N VAL A 163 2.82 -4.35 7.76
CA VAL A 163 4.02 -3.64 7.22
C VAL A 163 4.20 -3.89 5.72
N SER A 164 3.61 -4.97 5.20
CA SER A 164 3.65 -5.35 3.80
C SER A 164 2.39 -6.14 3.46
N VAL A 165 1.82 -5.88 2.29
CA VAL A 165 0.77 -6.71 1.68
C VAL A 165 1.21 -7.08 0.28
N SER A 166 1.06 -8.34 -0.12
CA SER A 166 1.49 -8.82 -1.42
C SER A 166 0.52 -9.81 -2.05
N TRP A 167 0.38 -9.76 -3.37
CA TRP A 167 -0.45 -10.66 -4.15
C TRP A 167 0.20 -10.97 -5.50
N LEU A 168 -0.05 -12.19 -6.00
CA LEU A 168 0.50 -12.68 -7.26
C LEU A 168 -0.42 -12.33 -8.42
N GLN A 169 0.16 -11.95 -9.56
CA GLN A 169 -0.52 -11.92 -10.84
C GLN A 169 -0.45 -13.30 -11.51
N VAL A 170 -1.61 -13.92 -11.72
CA VAL A 170 -1.75 -15.22 -12.40
C VAL A 170 -3.08 -15.26 -13.14
N SER A 171 -3.22 -16.14 -14.13
CA SER A 171 -4.47 -16.30 -14.90
C SER A 171 -5.55 -17.04 -14.09
N PRO A 172 -6.84 -16.67 -14.19
CA PRO A 172 -7.39 -15.47 -14.85
C PRO A 172 -6.87 -14.19 -14.19
N TYR A 173 -6.52 -13.18 -14.99
CA TYR A 173 -5.79 -12.00 -14.53
C TYR A 173 -6.71 -10.90 -13.99
N HIS A 174 -6.15 -10.01 -13.16
CA HIS A 174 -6.86 -8.88 -12.58
C HIS A 174 -6.10 -7.55 -12.73
N GLN A 175 -6.81 -6.45 -12.50
CA GLN A 175 -6.29 -5.11 -12.26
C GLN A 175 -6.89 -4.56 -10.96
N PHE A 176 -6.26 -3.56 -10.35
CA PHE A 176 -6.65 -3.04 -9.05
C PHE A 176 -6.64 -1.51 -8.98
N ASP A 177 -7.60 -0.97 -8.25
CA ASP A 177 -7.87 0.46 -8.07
C ASP A 177 -8.33 0.76 -6.62
N ASN A 178 -8.49 2.04 -6.27
CA ASN A 178 -9.09 2.56 -5.03
C ASN A 178 -8.61 1.85 -3.75
N VAL A 179 -7.30 1.69 -3.62
CA VAL A 179 -6.70 1.03 -2.45
C VAL A 179 -6.87 1.94 -1.23
N THR A 180 -7.76 1.55 -0.32
CA THR A 180 -8.10 2.36 0.85
C THR A 180 -7.28 1.92 2.05
N ILE A 181 -6.48 2.84 2.58
CA ILE A 181 -5.48 2.58 3.62
C ILE A 181 -5.64 3.59 4.74
N ARG A 182 -5.47 3.16 5.99
CA ARG A 182 -5.36 4.06 7.14
C ARG A 182 -3.96 3.97 7.73
N THR A 183 -3.29 5.10 7.84
CA THR A 183 -2.00 5.15 8.54
C THR A 183 -2.21 4.95 10.04
N VAL A 184 -1.49 4.02 10.66
CA VAL A 184 -1.46 3.95 12.13
C VAL A 184 -0.50 5.02 12.65
N SER A 185 -0.95 5.81 13.61
CA SER A 185 -0.08 6.79 14.29
C SER A 185 0.94 6.02 15.14
N PRO A 186 2.23 6.40 15.13
CA PRO A 186 3.19 5.83 16.05
C PRO A 186 2.69 6.00 17.49
N VAL A 187 2.65 4.92 18.27
CA VAL A 187 2.38 5.03 19.71
C VAL A 187 3.54 5.82 20.32
N PRO A 188 3.29 6.94 21.01
CA PRO A 188 4.36 7.66 21.70
C PRO A 188 5.12 6.71 22.62
N ILE A 189 6.45 6.71 22.52
CA ILE A 189 7.30 5.96 23.45
C ILE A 189 6.92 6.39 24.87
N PRO A 190 6.69 5.46 25.82
CA PRO A 190 6.41 5.84 27.20
C PRO A 190 7.48 6.82 27.69
N ALA A 191 7.07 7.92 28.31
CA ALA A 191 7.96 8.99 28.76
C ALA A 191 9.11 8.51 29.67
N ILE A 192 9.01 7.29 30.22
CA ILE A 192 10.05 6.63 31.01
C ILE A 192 11.38 6.50 30.26
N PHE A 193 11.42 6.24 28.95
CA PHE A 193 12.69 6.06 28.24
C PHE A 193 13.53 7.35 28.11
N PRO A 194 12.96 8.49 27.65
CA PRO A 194 13.70 9.75 27.66
C PRO A 194 14.00 10.26 29.08
N ILE A 195 13.14 9.98 30.07
CA ILE A 195 13.41 10.29 31.48
C ILE A 195 14.59 9.46 32.00
N PHE A 196 14.64 8.16 31.70
CA PHE A 196 15.74 7.30 32.11
C PHE A 196 17.07 7.73 31.48
N ALA A 197 17.06 8.10 30.19
CA ALA A 197 18.23 8.67 29.52
C ALA A 197 18.67 10.01 30.14
N ALA A 198 17.73 10.89 30.49
CA ALA A 198 18.04 12.16 31.16
C ALA A 198 18.58 11.96 32.59
N VAL A 199 18.02 11.01 33.35
CA VAL A 199 18.44 10.67 34.71
C VAL A 199 19.83 10.03 34.70
N MET A 200 20.10 9.10 33.80
CA MET A 200 21.44 8.50 33.63
C MET A 200 22.47 9.54 33.16
N GLY A 201 22.07 10.47 32.30
CA GLY A 201 22.92 11.61 31.91
C GLY A 201 23.28 12.51 33.09
N LEU A 202 22.36 12.76 34.02
CA LEU A 202 22.61 13.56 35.22
C LEU A 202 23.55 12.87 36.22
N PHE A 203 23.47 11.55 36.39
CA PHE A 203 24.38 10.82 37.29
C PHE A 203 25.80 10.68 36.74
N GLY A 204 26.00 10.76 35.43
CA GLY A 204 27.33 10.77 34.80
C GLY A 204 28.18 12.01 35.16
N PHE A 205 27.55 13.14 35.50
CA PHE A 205 28.25 14.37 35.89
C PHE A 205 28.59 14.46 37.39
N VAL A 206 28.08 13.54 38.22
CA VAL A 206 28.32 13.55 39.68
C VAL A 206 29.48 12.63 40.08
N GLY A 207 29.99 11.80 39.16
CA GLY A 207 31.11 10.87 39.42
C GLY A 207 32.52 11.43 39.27
N TRP A 208 32.69 12.74 39.03
CA TRP A 208 34.00 13.37 38.89
C TRP A 208 34.12 14.60 39.80
N ARG A 209 34.26 14.34 41.11
CA ARG A 209 35.09 15.09 42.06
C ARG A 209 34.93 14.57 43.49
#